data_AF-A0A2K8MLW0-F1
#
_entry.id   AF-A0A2K8MLW0-F1
#
_cell.length_a   1.000
_cell.length_b   1.000
_cell.length_c   1.000
_cell.angle_alpha   90.00
_cell.angle_beta   90.00
_cell.angle_gamma   90.00
#
_symmetry.space_group_name_H-M   'P 1'
#
loop_
_entity.id
_entity.type
_entity.pdbx_description
1 polymer ?
#
loop_
_entity_poly.entity_id
_entity_poly.type
_entity_poly.pdbx_seq_one_letter_code
_entity_poly.pdbx_strand_id
1 'polypeptide(L)'
;MTITVLVATFRGTQSITIHDDEAAAASALMSFVELHWPEQFDEEHGETILSENERLQRFFADDRNSYIMAEADLSLLEAFIDSVAPEPRE
;
A
#
# COMPACT_ATOMS: atom_id res chain seq x y z
N MET A 1 0.59 -11.88 15.38
CA MET A 1 -0.24 -11.08 14.45
C MET A 1 0.44 -10.94 13.09
N THR A 2 -0.22 -11.25 11.97
CA THR A 2 0.30 -10.98 10.61
C THR A 2 -0.38 -9.76 10.04
N ILE A 3 0.40 -8.85 9.44
CA ILE A 3 -0.09 -7.68 8.72
C ILE A 3 0.38 -7.72 7.28
N THR A 4 -0.21 -6.88 6.42
CA THR A 4 0.30 -6.63 5.07
C THR A 4 0.96 -5.28 4.98
N VAL A 5 2.20 -5.24 4.50
CA VAL A 5 2.94 -4.01 4.20
C VAL A 5 2.84 -3.74 2.70
N LEU A 6 2.40 -2.54 2.35
CA LEU A 6 2.43 -2.02 0.99
C LEU A 6 3.52 -0.95 0.89
N VAL A 7 4.47 -1.17 -0.01
CA VAL A 7 5.44 -0.17 -0.46
C VAL A 7 5.11 0.20 -1.89
N ALA A 8 4.83 1.47 -2.16
CA ALA A 8 4.60 1.99 -3.50
C ALA A 8 5.54 3.17 -3.79
N THR A 9 6.09 3.22 -4.99
CA THR A 9 7.01 4.28 -5.45
C THR A 9 6.41 4.95 -6.67
N PHE A 10 6.41 6.28 -6.67
CA PHE A 10 6.03 7.09 -7.82
C PHE A 10 7.07 8.19 -8.04
N ARG A 11 7.70 8.19 -9.22
CA ARG A 11 8.75 9.15 -9.61
C ARG A 11 9.87 9.32 -8.56
N GLY A 12 10.24 8.22 -7.90
CA GLY A 12 11.27 8.20 -6.85
C GLY A 12 10.79 8.60 -5.45
N THR A 13 9.53 8.99 -5.28
CA THR A 13 8.92 9.19 -3.96
C THR A 13 8.33 7.88 -3.47
N GLN A 14 8.70 7.44 -2.27
CA GLN A 14 8.22 6.20 -1.66
C GLN A 14 7.11 6.46 -0.64
N SER A 15 6.08 5.63 -0.68
CA SER A 15 5.01 5.52 0.30
C SER A 15 5.04 4.12 0.92
N ILE A 16 5.05 4.06 2.25
CA ILE A 16 5.06 2.80 3.02
C ILE A 16 3.84 2.82 3.94
N THR A 17 2.98 1.82 3.82
CA THR A 17 1.75 1.70 4.60
C THR A 17 1.59 0.29 5.15
N ILE A 18 0.89 0.19 6.28
CA ILE A 18 0.64 -1.06 7.01
C ILE A 18 -0.87 -1.27 7.07
N HIS A 19 -1.32 -2.48 6.74
CA HIS A 19 -2.72 -2.86 6.65
C HIS A 19 -2.95 -4.18 7.38
N ASP A 20 -4.18 -4.37 7.87
CA ASP A 20 -4.55 -5.59 8.60
C ASP A 20 -4.53 -6.84 7.71
N ASP A 21 -4.88 -6.69 6.43
CA ASP A 21 -4.93 -7.78 5.45
C ASP A 21 -4.55 -7.34 4.03
N GLU A 22 -4.40 -8.32 3.14
CA GLU A 22 -4.02 -8.11 1.75
C GLU A 22 -5.08 -7.32 0.96
N ALA A 23 -6.37 -7.48 1.28
CA ALA A 23 -7.45 -6.79 0.57
C ALA A 23 -7.44 -5.29 0.88
N ALA A 24 -7.20 -4.91 2.13
CA ALA A 24 -7.00 -3.52 2.54
C ALA A 24 -5.76 -2.91 1.86
N ALA A 25 -4.65 -3.65 1.79
CA ALA A 25 -3.46 -3.21 1.09
C ALA A 25 -3.69 -3.05 -0.43
N ALA A 26 -4.44 -3.95 -1.07
CA ALA A 26 -4.80 -3.85 -2.48
C ALA A 26 -5.70 -2.63 -2.76
N SER A 27 -6.67 -2.36 -1.89
CA SER A 27 -7.51 -1.16 -1.99
C SER A 27 -6.68 0.12 -1.87
N ALA A 28 -5.74 0.16 -0.91
CA ALA A 28 -4.84 1.29 -0.74
C ALA A 28 -3.89 1.49 -1.94
N LEU A 29 -3.43 0.40 -2.56
CA LEU A 29 -2.64 0.45 -3.79
C LEU A 29 -3.44 1.07 -4.94
N MET A 30 -4.71 0.70 -5.09
CA MET A 30 -5.57 1.31 -6.12
C MET A 30 -5.81 2.80 -5.86
N SER A 31 -6.06 3.19 -4.61
CA SER A 31 -6.17 4.62 -4.25
C SER A 31 -4.87 5.40 -4.52
N PHE A 32 -3.71 4.78 -4.30
CA PHE A 32 -2.42 5.37 -4.65
C PHE A 32 -2.31 5.61 -6.17
N VAL A 33 -2.69 4.62 -6.98
CA VAL A 33 -2.69 4.75 -8.44
C VAL A 33 -3.64 5.85 -8.90
N GLU A 34 -4.86 5.89 -8.36
CA GLU A 34 -5.86 6.90 -8.72
C GLU A 34 -5.40 8.32 -8.36
N LEU A 35 -4.75 8.49 -7.20
CA LEU A 35 -4.21 9.77 -6.77
C LEU A 35 -3.14 10.31 -7.73
N HIS A 36 -2.27 9.43 -8.23
CA HIS A 36 -1.12 9.80 -9.08
C HIS A 36 -1.40 9.68 -10.58
N TRP A 37 -2.56 9.14 -10.97
CA TRP A 37 -2.93 8.93 -12.38
C TRP A 37 -2.89 10.20 -13.22
N PRO A 38 -3.50 11.33 -12.80
CA PRO A 38 -3.50 12.55 -13.61
C PRO A 38 -2.09 13.12 -13.78
N GLU A 39 -1.24 12.98 -12.75
CA GLU A 39 0.13 13.47 -12.79
C GLU A 39 1.01 12.62 -13.75
N GLN A 40 0.71 11.33 -13.89
CA GLN A 40 1.44 10.43 -14.76
C GLN A 40 1.06 10.58 -16.24
N PHE A 41 -0.23 10.67 -16.53
CA PHE A 41 -0.75 10.60 -17.89
C PHE A 41 -1.25 11.94 -18.46
N ASP A 42 -1.25 13.02 -17.67
CA ASP A 42 -1.81 14.33 -18.06
C ASP A 42 -3.27 14.20 -18.57
N GLU A 43 -3.98 13.21 -18.03
CA GLU A 43 -5.37 12.87 -18.34
C GLU A 43 -6.19 13.02 -17.06
N GLU A 44 -7.14 13.96 -17.03
CA GLU A 44 -8.26 13.93 -16.09
C GLU A 44 -9.15 12.74 -16.45
N HIS A 45 -8.83 11.54 -15.92
CA HIS A 45 -9.65 10.33 -15.99
C HIS A 45 -10.39 10.14 -17.34
N GLY A 46 -9.65 10.11 -18.45
CA GLY A 46 -10.22 9.96 -19.79
C GLY A 46 -10.78 8.56 -20.03
N GLU A 47 -12.07 8.37 -19.74
CA GLU A 47 -13.11 7.47 -20.30
C GLU A 47 -12.80 6.01 -20.69
N THR A 48 -11.59 5.49 -20.50
CA THR A 48 -11.32 4.06 -20.69
C THR A 48 -11.56 3.37 -19.36
N ILE A 49 -12.67 2.63 -19.25
CA ILE A 49 -12.94 1.73 -18.13
C ILE A 49 -11.96 0.56 -18.22
N LEU A 50 -10.71 0.81 -17.82
CA LEU A 50 -9.71 -0.22 -17.60
C LEU A 50 -10.08 -0.99 -16.34
N SER A 51 -9.90 -2.31 -16.39
CA SER A 51 -9.92 -3.14 -15.18
C SER A 51 -8.81 -2.74 -14.22
N GLU A 52 -8.94 -3.07 -12.94
CA GLU A 52 -7.92 -2.75 -11.92
C GLU A 52 -6.54 -3.27 -12.31
N ASN A 53 -6.48 -4.51 -12.82
CA ASN A 53 -5.23 -5.12 -13.24
C ASN A 53 -4.59 -4.39 -14.44
N GLU A 54 -5.39 -3.93 -15.41
CA GLU A 54 -4.88 -3.14 -16.54
C GLU A 54 -4.38 -1.76 -16.09
N ARG A 55 -5.05 -1.14 -15.12
CA ARG A 55 -4.60 0.13 -14.51
C ARG A 55 -3.26 -0.05 -13.82
N LEU A 56 -3.10 -1.10 -13.02
CA LEU A 56 -1.83 -1.43 -12.36
C LEU A 56 -0.72 -1.65 -13.37
N GLN A 57 -0.96 -2.50 -14.37
CA GLN A 57 0.03 -2.78 -15.42
C GLN A 57 0.45 -1.51 -16.16
N ARG A 58 -0.49 -0.64 -16.50
CA ARG A 58 -0.20 0.61 -17.22
C ARG A 58 0.53 1.62 -16.34
N PHE A 59 0.13 1.78 -15.08
CA PHE A 59 0.74 2.74 -14.15
C PHE A 59 2.18 2.35 -13.79
N PHE A 60 2.43 1.06 -13.56
CA PHE A 60 3.73 0.51 -13.18
C PHE A 60 4.57 0.01 -14.37
N ALA A 61 4.17 0.31 -15.61
CA ALA A 61 5.00 0.06 -16.79
C ALA A 61 6.19 1.04 -16.90
N ASP A 62 6.16 2.16 -16.18
CA ASP A 62 7.29 3.08 -16.07
C ASP A 62 8.27 2.58 -14.99
N ASP A 63 9.53 2.36 -15.35
CA ASP A 63 10.57 1.83 -14.44
C ASP A 63 10.82 2.69 -13.19
N ARG A 64 10.34 3.94 -13.18
CA ARG A 64 10.43 4.85 -12.02
C ARG A 64 9.31 4.64 -11.01
N ASN A 65 8.35 3.78 -11.33
CA ASN A 65 7.23 3.40 -10.50
C ASN A 65 7.33 1.91 -10.18
N SER A 66 7.07 1.56 -8.93
CA SER A 66 7.07 0.15 -8.52
C SER A 66 6.22 -0.03 -7.28
N TYR A 67 5.72 -1.22 -7.05
CA TYR A 67 5.10 -1.57 -5.77
C TYR A 67 5.53 -2.96 -5.30
N ILE A 68 5.49 -3.14 -4.00
CA ILE A 68 5.72 -4.41 -3.31
C ILE A 68 4.62 -4.55 -2.26
N MET A 69 4.02 -5.72 -2.20
CA MET A 69 3.11 -6.11 -1.14
C MET A 69 3.68 -7.35 -0.47
N ALA A 70 3.83 -7.30 0.86
CA ALA A 70 4.46 -8.38 1.60
C ALA A 70 3.78 -8.55 2.96
N GLU A 71 3.63 -9.79 3.40
CA GLU A 71 3.19 -10.08 4.76
C GLU A 71 4.34 -9.90 5.75
N ALA A 72 4.04 -9.38 6.93
CA ALA A 72 4.97 -9.26 8.03
C ALA A 72 4.36 -9.83 9.31
N ASP A 73 5.14 -10.67 10.00
CA ASP A 73 4.78 -11.21 11.31
C ASP A 73 5.23 -10.22 12.41
N LEU A 74 4.26 -9.68 13.14
CA LEU A 74 4.45 -8.77 14.26
C LEU A 74 4.27 -9.42 15.62
N SER A 75 4.22 -10.75 15.71
CA SER A 75 4.02 -11.47 16.99
C SER A 75 5.09 -11.13 18.04
N LEU A 76 6.33 -10.84 17.62
CA LEU A 76 7.39 -10.38 18.53
C LEU A 76 7.17 -8.95 19.04
N LEU A 77 6.62 -8.07 18.19
CA LEU A 77 6.29 -6.70 18.57
C LEU A 77 5.11 -6.67 19.54
N GLU A 78 4.10 -7.49 19.27
CA GLU A 78 2.93 -7.70 20.14
C GLU A 78 3.37 -8.18 21.53
N ALA A 79 4.17 -9.24 21.60
CA ALA A 79 4.70 -9.75 22.87
C ALA A 79 5.54 -8.72 23.62
N PHE A 80 6.32 -7.89 22.91
CA PHE A 80 7.06 -6.81 23.52
C PHE A 80 6.14 -5.75 24.12
N ILE A 81 5.12 -5.30 23.39
CA ILE A 81 4.14 -4.32 23.86
C ILE A 81 3.43 -4.82 25.12
N ASP A 82 2.97 -6.07 25.12
CA ASP A 82 2.32 -6.69 26.28
C ASP A 82 3.25 -6.76 27.50
N SER A 83 4.55 -7.00 27.27
CA SER A 83 5.54 -7.06 28.36
C SER A 83 5.87 -5.71 29.00
N VAL A 84 5.61 -4.60 28.30
CA VAL A 84 5.88 -3.23 28.78
C VAL A 84 4.60 -2.45 29.12
N ALA A 85 3.42 -3.03 28.83
CA ALA A 85 2.15 -2.43 29.18
C ALA A 85 2.02 -2.37 30.72
N PRO A 86 1.78 -1.18 31.31
CA PRO A 86 1.65 -1.06 32.76
C PRO A 86 0.42 -1.83 33.23
N GLU A 87 0.54 -2.56 34.34
CA GLU A 87 -0.60 -3.24 34.96
C GLU A 87 -1.72 -2.23 35.25
N PRO A 88 -3.00 -2.59 35.00
CA PRO A 88 -4.12 -1.73 35.33
C PRO A 88 -4.10 -1.46 36.83
N ARG A 89 -3.97 -0.18 37.21
CA ARG A 89 -4.08 0.24 38.61
C ARG A 89 -5.52 0.00 39.06
N GLU A 90 -5.70 -0.98 39.95
CA GLU A 90 -6.93 -1.19 40.73
C GLU A 90 -7.24 0.00 41.65
#